data_AF-A0A6C0HAI2-F1
#
_entry.id   AF-A0A6C0HAI2-F1
#
_cell.length_a   1.000
_cell.length_b   1.000
_cell.length_c   1.000
_cell.angle_alpha   90.00
_cell.angle_beta   90.00
_cell.angle_gamma   90.00
#
_symmetry.space_group_name_H-M   'P 1'
#
loop_
_entity.id
_entity.type
_entity.pdbx_description
1 polymer ?
#
loop_
_entity_poly.entity_id
_entity_poly.type
_entity_poly.pdbx_seq_one_letter_code
_entity_poly.pdbx_strand_id
1 'polypeptide(L)'
;MPLVNFNQKSIVDGYTKDVNSFINNNKMQNIQPMPLIENVNTIDEMANTMNAIITKINGILLNNGVSGHALDWVNFEYSHDIYDIVLTERPILWLLRHQLCYQILLFTFIILKNESLFTSIFSKEIIKDGYKITMSAFKRGSEFEIEKFKLGIWGSINVTSDIDIGFQYSEPKNRTEGIISYVLKAFEDLFIYFTGKSTLKFDIEPYGDMMYFDIDQPNGKTLSSFYCDTTDFDNNDLIEMMPEIGASIIRNYIQSRIDLSIIKEDIRRFKINEPINEGNKKQAMQIINNFNFVNENNNAIPEFSNLSSIIGIDIFKQNSSNSVFQMKNSNYPWIEESKKIAADYLLNIYDFTRIKYYNIVEKAENILSKNIIIFNGSTLNANKDTKKIRKELMKAIALALNYRAESHVSPSTIMHVVRVIQGKERLEGQICDAMSYPKPKAQCSLGRIGYIISMIENLGFLMRFRLTYCYSRDKKDKCDSKINKYLPRFISGLLGLNSIQIEKYNNIYGKHPFNIDIINKLNESQIKDYTEMYKNDINQATTTVQQTIPIKSNVGGTNSTHKRMNVMKIKRKNNKTIRKHL
;
A
#
# COMPACT_ATOMS: atom_id res chain seq x y z
N MET A 1 6.94 -11.91 -9.10
CA MET A 1 6.70 -12.42 -10.48
C MET A 1 7.44 -11.53 -11.46
N PRO A 2 7.95 -12.09 -12.57
CA PRO A 2 8.45 -11.28 -13.68
C PRO A 2 7.28 -10.49 -14.27
N LEU A 3 7.57 -9.27 -14.73
CA LEU A 3 6.60 -8.55 -15.55
C LEU A 3 6.46 -9.24 -16.90
N VAL A 4 5.25 -9.23 -17.45
CA VAL A 4 4.93 -9.77 -18.78
C VAL A 4 4.51 -8.63 -19.71
N ASN A 5 4.63 -8.81 -21.02
CA ASN A 5 4.14 -7.78 -21.96
C ASN A 5 2.63 -7.60 -21.79
N PHE A 6 2.13 -6.37 -21.80
CA PHE A 6 0.71 -6.07 -21.71
C PHE A 6 0.04 -6.31 -23.07
N ASN A 7 -0.33 -7.57 -23.28
CA ASN A 7 -1.07 -8.00 -24.46
C ASN A 7 -2.08 -9.08 -24.08
N GLN A 8 -3.02 -9.35 -24.99
CA GLN A 8 -4.08 -10.33 -24.80
C GLN A 8 -3.56 -11.68 -24.30
N LYS A 9 -2.54 -12.25 -24.97
CA LYS A 9 -1.98 -13.56 -24.61
C LYS A 9 -1.45 -13.58 -23.18
N SER A 10 -0.61 -12.60 -22.80
CA SER A 10 -0.05 -12.53 -21.46
C SER A 10 -1.11 -12.39 -20.37
N ILE A 11 -2.20 -11.67 -20.64
CA ILE A 11 -3.31 -11.49 -19.70
C ILE A 11 -4.05 -12.82 -19.51
N VAL A 12 -4.35 -13.54 -20.60
CA VAL A 12 -5.02 -14.86 -20.57
C VAL A 12 -4.14 -15.92 -19.90
N ASP A 13 -2.85 -15.98 -20.26
CA ASP A 13 -1.88 -16.89 -19.66
C ASP A 13 -1.71 -16.60 -18.16
N GLY A 14 -1.66 -15.32 -17.77
CA GLY A 14 -1.62 -14.88 -16.38
C GLY A 14 -2.83 -15.33 -15.58
N TYR A 15 -4.04 -15.10 -16.10
CA TYR A 15 -5.30 -15.56 -15.49
C TYR A 15 -5.30 -17.07 -15.27
N THR A 16 -4.98 -17.81 -16.34
CA THR A 16 -4.97 -19.28 -16.33
C THR A 16 -3.98 -19.80 -15.29
N LYS A 17 -2.79 -19.22 -15.23
CA LYS A 17 -1.75 -19.59 -14.26
C LYS A 17 -2.22 -19.36 -12.82
N ASP A 18 -2.76 -18.18 -12.52
CA ASP A 18 -3.12 -17.80 -11.16
C ASP A 18 -4.32 -18.59 -10.66
N VAL A 19 -5.33 -18.80 -11.51
CA VAL A 19 -6.48 -19.65 -11.21
C VAL A 19 -6.08 -21.10 -11.00
N ASN A 20 -5.26 -21.68 -11.87
CA ASN A 20 -4.80 -23.07 -11.70
C ASN A 20 -3.96 -23.23 -10.43
N SER A 21 -3.08 -22.27 -10.14
CA SER A 21 -2.33 -22.23 -8.88
C SER A 21 -3.28 -22.21 -7.68
N PHE A 22 -4.30 -21.34 -7.72
CA PHE A 22 -5.28 -21.24 -6.65
C PHE A 22 -6.09 -22.54 -6.46
N ILE A 23 -6.62 -23.13 -7.54
CA ILE A 23 -7.40 -24.37 -7.50
C ILE A 23 -6.57 -25.52 -6.93
N ASN A 24 -5.32 -25.66 -7.39
CA ASN A 24 -4.42 -26.71 -6.92
C ASN A 24 -4.09 -26.56 -5.43
N ASN A 25 -3.77 -25.34 -5.00
CA ASN A 25 -3.42 -25.07 -3.60
C ASN A 25 -4.61 -25.23 -2.64
N ASN A 26 -5.84 -24.94 -3.10
CA ASN A 26 -7.06 -25.08 -2.31
C ASN A 26 -7.79 -26.42 -2.52
N LYS A 27 -7.21 -27.36 -3.30
CA LYS A 27 -7.77 -28.69 -3.59
C LYS A 27 -9.18 -28.65 -4.19
N MET A 28 -9.45 -27.68 -5.07
CA MET A 28 -10.77 -27.42 -5.65
C MET A 28 -10.97 -28.08 -7.03
N GLN A 29 -10.59 -29.35 -7.17
CA GLN A 29 -10.51 -30.04 -8.48
C GLN A 29 -11.85 -30.10 -9.24
N ASN A 30 -12.97 -29.96 -8.54
CA ASN A 30 -14.31 -29.99 -9.14
C ASN A 30 -14.78 -28.61 -9.65
N ILE A 31 -14.03 -27.53 -9.41
CA ILE A 31 -14.40 -26.20 -9.86
C ILE A 31 -13.74 -25.93 -11.21
N GLN A 32 -14.58 -25.78 -12.24
CA GLN A 32 -14.17 -25.33 -13.56
C GLN A 32 -14.23 -23.79 -13.59
N PRO A 33 -13.09 -23.09 -13.69
CA PRO A 33 -13.09 -21.65 -13.83
C PRO A 33 -13.68 -21.26 -15.19
N MET A 34 -14.39 -20.14 -15.23
CA MET A 34 -14.90 -19.63 -16.50
C MET A 34 -13.74 -19.03 -17.30
N PRO A 35 -13.61 -19.34 -18.60
CA PRO A 35 -12.57 -18.73 -19.42
C PRO A 35 -12.80 -17.22 -19.57
N LEU A 36 -11.74 -16.49 -19.89
CA LEU A 36 -11.87 -15.11 -20.35
C LEU A 36 -12.48 -15.10 -21.75
N ILE A 37 -13.27 -14.07 -22.04
CA ILE A 37 -13.78 -13.81 -23.38
C ILE A 37 -12.76 -12.94 -24.11
N GLU A 38 -12.06 -13.56 -25.05
CA GLU A 38 -10.95 -12.96 -25.78
C GLU A 38 -11.38 -12.04 -26.92
N ASN A 39 -12.48 -12.37 -27.57
CA ASN A 39 -12.97 -11.64 -28.75
C ASN A 39 -14.21 -10.84 -28.37
N VAL A 40 -13.98 -9.66 -27.78
CA VAL A 40 -15.04 -8.71 -27.44
C VAL A 40 -14.98 -7.56 -28.44
N ASN A 41 -15.98 -7.48 -29.31
CA ASN A 41 -16.03 -6.50 -30.40
C ASN A 41 -16.98 -5.34 -30.10
N THR A 42 -17.84 -5.48 -29.07
CA THR A 42 -18.82 -4.45 -28.69
C THR A 42 -18.83 -4.21 -27.18
N ILE A 43 -19.31 -3.02 -26.77
CA ILE A 43 -19.54 -2.70 -25.35
C ILE A 43 -20.61 -3.62 -24.75
N ASP A 44 -21.65 -3.98 -25.52
CA ASP A 44 -22.74 -4.82 -25.03
C ASP A 44 -22.28 -6.25 -24.74
N GLU A 45 -21.42 -6.82 -25.57
CA GLU A 45 -20.78 -8.12 -25.29
C GLU A 45 -19.98 -8.08 -23.98
N MET A 46 -19.21 -7.02 -23.78
CA MET A 46 -18.48 -6.82 -22.53
C MET A 46 -19.43 -6.66 -21.34
N ALA A 47 -20.45 -5.82 -21.46
CA ALA A 47 -21.42 -5.55 -20.41
C ALA A 47 -22.18 -6.82 -20.01
N ASN A 48 -22.58 -7.66 -20.96
CA ASN A 48 -23.22 -8.95 -20.70
C ASN A 48 -22.27 -9.90 -19.93
N THR A 49 -21.00 -9.93 -20.33
CA THR A 49 -19.97 -10.72 -19.64
C THR A 49 -19.78 -10.26 -18.19
N MET A 50 -19.66 -8.94 -17.98
CA MET A 50 -19.52 -8.34 -16.66
C MET A 50 -20.75 -8.59 -15.80
N ASN A 51 -21.95 -8.40 -16.35
CA ASN A 51 -23.21 -8.65 -15.66
C ASN A 51 -23.34 -10.12 -15.22
N ALA A 52 -22.88 -11.07 -16.04
CA ALA A 52 -22.89 -12.48 -15.67
C ALA A 52 -21.98 -12.78 -14.45
N ILE A 53 -20.78 -12.18 -14.40
CA ILE A 53 -19.86 -12.31 -13.25
C ILE A 53 -20.45 -11.62 -12.02
N ILE A 54 -20.93 -10.37 -12.16
CA ILE A 54 -21.53 -9.56 -11.10
C ILE A 54 -22.75 -10.27 -10.50
N THR A 55 -23.61 -10.86 -11.33
CA THR A 55 -24.80 -11.61 -10.88
C THR A 55 -24.40 -12.79 -10.00
N LYS A 56 -23.32 -13.51 -10.36
CA LYS A 56 -22.81 -14.61 -9.54
C LYS A 56 -22.22 -14.13 -8.22
N ILE A 57 -21.46 -13.02 -8.23
CA ILE A 57 -20.95 -12.40 -7.00
C ILE A 57 -22.13 -12.02 -6.10
N ASN A 58 -23.12 -11.30 -6.62
CA ASN A 58 -24.30 -10.88 -5.86
C ASN A 58 -25.09 -12.07 -5.31
N GLY A 59 -25.20 -13.18 -6.06
CA GLY A 59 -25.80 -14.42 -5.57
C GLY A 59 -25.09 -14.98 -4.34
N ILE A 60 -23.75 -14.99 -4.35
CA ILE A 60 -22.95 -15.39 -3.17
C ILE A 60 -23.22 -14.43 -2.01
N LEU A 61 -23.18 -13.11 -2.23
CA LEU A 61 -23.42 -12.13 -1.17
C LEU A 61 -24.80 -12.34 -0.50
N LEU A 62 -25.86 -12.43 -1.31
CA LEU A 62 -27.23 -12.60 -0.81
C LEU A 62 -27.44 -13.92 -0.04
N ASN A 63 -26.74 -15.00 -0.42
CA ASN A 63 -26.81 -16.29 0.28
C ASN A 63 -26.10 -16.28 1.64
N ASN A 64 -25.22 -15.32 1.89
CA ASN A 64 -24.41 -15.23 3.11
C ASN A 64 -24.85 -14.14 4.09
N GLY A 65 -25.98 -13.48 3.85
CA GLY A 65 -26.53 -12.48 4.77
C GLY A 65 -26.82 -13.11 6.14
N VAL A 66 -25.93 -12.87 7.12
CA VAL A 66 -26.18 -13.23 8.52
C VAL A 66 -27.19 -12.23 9.09
N SER A 67 -28.12 -12.71 9.93
CA SER A 67 -29.17 -11.90 10.55
C SER A 67 -28.63 -10.59 11.16
N GLY A 68 -28.87 -9.46 10.48
CA GLY A 68 -28.50 -8.11 10.94
C GLY A 68 -27.68 -7.27 9.96
N HIS A 69 -26.94 -7.89 9.02
CA HIS A 69 -26.22 -7.19 7.96
C HIS A 69 -26.44 -7.92 6.62
N ALA A 70 -27.24 -7.34 5.74
CA ALA A 70 -27.39 -7.85 4.38
C ALA A 70 -26.08 -7.62 3.63
N LEU A 71 -25.37 -8.70 3.29
CA LEU A 71 -24.31 -8.64 2.29
C LEU A 71 -25.00 -8.46 0.94
N ASP A 72 -24.99 -7.23 0.43
CA ASP A 72 -25.59 -6.89 -0.85
C ASP A 72 -24.57 -6.24 -1.78
N TRP A 73 -24.88 -6.24 -3.07
CA TRP A 73 -24.04 -5.58 -4.06
C TRP A 73 -23.83 -4.10 -3.75
N VAL A 74 -24.80 -3.39 -3.18
CA VAL A 74 -24.68 -1.93 -2.99
C VAL A 74 -23.54 -1.61 -2.01
N ASN A 75 -23.48 -2.34 -0.90
CA ASN A 75 -22.56 -2.11 0.22
C ASN A 75 -21.27 -2.93 0.15
N PHE A 76 -21.17 -3.82 -0.83
CA PHE A 76 -20.03 -4.73 -1.00
C PHE A 76 -18.65 -4.06 -0.90
N GLU A 77 -17.80 -4.59 -0.01
CA GLU A 77 -16.38 -4.29 0.19
C GLU A 77 -15.60 -5.58 0.52
N TYR A 78 -14.89 -6.12 -0.47
CA TYR A 78 -14.25 -7.44 -0.42
C TYR A 78 -13.39 -7.65 0.83
N SER A 79 -12.59 -6.65 1.22
CA SER A 79 -11.63 -6.75 2.32
C SER A 79 -12.28 -6.95 3.70
N HIS A 80 -13.56 -6.62 3.87
CA HIS A 80 -14.33 -6.92 5.09
C HIS A 80 -15.29 -8.09 4.88
N ASP A 81 -16.05 -8.06 3.78
CA ASP A 81 -17.17 -8.98 3.58
C ASP A 81 -16.72 -10.43 3.38
N ILE A 82 -15.52 -10.66 2.86
CA ILE A 82 -14.98 -12.02 2.65
C ILE A 82 -14.94 -12.84 3.93
N TYR A 83 -14.86 -12.20 5.11
CA TYR A 83 -14.84 -12.88 6.40
C TYR A 83 -16.22 -13.33 6.89
N ASP A 84 -17.29 -12.76 6.33
CA ASP A 84 -18.68 -13.12 6.64
C ASP A 84 -19.24 -14.15 5.65
N ILE A 85 -18.60 -14.32 4.49
CA ILE A 85 -18.92 -15.41 3.54
C ILE A 85 -18.57 -16.77 4.14
N VAL A 86 -19.45 -17.77 3.95
CA VAL A 86 -19.19 -19.16 4.35
C VAL A 86 -17.92 -19.68 3.70
N LEU A 87 -17.14 -20.46 4.45
CA LEU A 87 -15.81 -20.92 4.03
C LEU A 87 -15.80 -21.66 2.68
N THR A 88 -16.90 -22.33 2.31
CA THR A 88 -17.03 -23.05 1.03
C THR A 88 -17.24 -22.14 -0.18
N GLU A 89 -17.71 -20.90 0.02
CA GLU A 89 -17.99 -19.95 -1.06
C GLU A 89 -16.91 -18.88 -1.23
N ARG A 90 -16.09 -18.60 -0.20
CA ARG A 90 -14.94 -17.68 -0.31
C ARG A 90 -14.04 -17.97 -1.51
N PRO A 91 -13.69 -19.23 -1.80
CA PRO A 91 -12.85 -19.53 -2.95
C PRO A 91 -13.54 -19.25 -4.30
N ILE A 92 -14.87 -19.42 -4.38
CA ILE A 92 -15.65 -19.10 -5.57
C ILE A 92 -15.68 -17.58 -5.77
N LEU A 93 -15.92 -16.82 -4.70
CA LEU A 93 -15.87 -15.36 -4.73
C LEU A 93 -14.50 -14.85 -5.15
N TRP A 94 -13.41 -15.46 -4.67
CA TRP A 94 -12.05 -15.14 -5.09
C TRP A 94 -11.84 -15.35 -6.60
N LEU A 95 -12.33 -16.48 -7.15
CA LEU A 95 -12.24 -16.80 -8.57
C LEU A 95 -13.02 -15.80 -9.44
N LEU A 96 -14.24 -15.45 -9.03
CA LEU A 96 -15.08 -14.47 -9.73
C LEU A 96 -14.45 -13.08 -9.72
N ARG A 97 -13.88 -12.66 -8.58
CA ARG A 97 -13.14 -11.39 -8.48
C ARG A 97 -11.92 -11.37 -9.41
N HIS A 98 -11.13 -12.46 -9.44
CA HIS A 98 -9.97 -12.56 -10.34
C HIS A 98 -10.41 -12.51 -11.80
N GLN A 99 -11.44 -13.26 -12.16
CA GLN A 99 -11.97 -13.23 -13.52
C GLN A 99 -12.44 -11.81 -13.91
N LEU A 100 -13.15 -11.12 -13.02
CA LEU A 100 -13.57 -9.74 -13.24
C LEU A 100 -12.38 -8.82 -13.52
N CYS A 101 -11.34 -8.89 -12.69
CA CYS A 101 -10.10 -8.13 -12.84
C CYS A 101 -9.44 -8.37 -14.19
N TYR A 102 -9.17 -9.63 -14.54
CA TYR A 102 -8.48 -10.00 -15.77
C TYR A 102 -9.31 -9.70 -17.03
N GLN A 103 -10.63 -9.89 -16.99
CA GLN A 103 -11.50 -9.56 -18.12
C GLN A 103 -11.52 -8.05 -18.39
N ILE A 104 -11.49 -7.22 -17.35
CA ILE A 104 -11.40 -5.76 -17.50
C ILE A 104 -10.01 -5.34 -17.98
N LEU A 105 -8.92 -5.97 -17.52
CA LEU A 105 -7.57 -5.75 -18.07
C LEU A 105 -7.50 -6.08 -19.56
N LEU A 106 -8.08 -7.21 -19.96
CA LEU A 106 -8.15 -7.64 -21.35
C LEU A 106 -8.94 -6.63 -22.20
N PHE A 107 -10.09 -6.19 -21.71
CA PHE A 107 -10.88 -5.18 -22.40
C PHE A 107 -10.20 -3.81 -22.43
N THR A 108 -9.41 -3.46 -21.41
CA THR A 108 -8.56 -2.26 -21.39
C THR A 108 -7.55 -2.32 -22.54
N PHE A 109 -6.91 -3.48 -22.75
CA PHE A 109 -6.02 -3.66 -23.89
C PHE A 109 -6.76 -3.51 -25.23
N ILE A 110 -7.94 -4.13 -25.38
CA ILE A 110 -8.74 -4.06 -26.62
C ILE A 110 -9.19 -2.63 -26.91
N ILE A 111 -9.76 -1.91 -25.93
CA ILE A 111 -10.32 -0.58 -26.14
C ILE A 111 -9.25 0.44 -26.48
N LEU A 112 -8.06 0.34 -25.87
CA LEU A 112 -6.95 1.24 -26.13
C LEU A 112 -6.30 1.00 -27.51
N LYS A 113 -6.67 -0.09 -28.20
CA LYS A 113 -6.32 -0.36 -29.60
C LYS A 113 -7.44 -0.05 -30.58
N ASN A 114 -8.66 0.22 -30.10
CA ASN A 114 -9.85 0.38 -30.93
C ASN A 114 -10.53 1.71 -30.62
N GLU A 115 -10.26 2.71 -31.45
CA GLU A 115 -10.83 4.05 -31.28
C GLU A 115 -12.36 4.08 -31.27
N SER A 116 -13.01 3.22 -32.05
CA SER A 116 -14.48 3.18 -32.11
C SER A 116 -15.06 2.73 -30.76
N LEU A 117 -14.47 1.69 -30.17
CA LEU A 117 -14.80 1.26 -28.80
C LEU A 117 -14.42 2.32 -27.76
N PHE A 118 -13.25 2.94 -27.90
CA PHE A 118 -12.82 4.00 -26.99
C PHE A 118 -13.79 5.18 -26.99
N THR A 119 -14.10 5.70 -28.17
CA THR A 119 -14.97 6.87 -28.37
C THR A 119 -16.38 6.59 -27.84
N SER A 120 -16.88 5.36 -27.98
CA SER A 120 -18.22 5.01 -27.50
C SER A 120 -18.35 4.98 -25.97
N ILE A 121 -17.24 4.83 -25.22
CA ILE A 121 -17.25 4.96 -23.75
C ILE A 121 -16.81 6.37 -23.31
N PHE A 122 -15.72 6.89 -23.88
CA PHE A 122 -15.01 8.03 -23.30
C PHE A 122 -15.27 9.39 -23.96
N SER A 123 -15.98 9.45 -25.10
CA SER A 123 -16.25 10.73 -25.79
C SER A 123 -17.20 11.66 -25.03
N LYS A 124 -17.91 11.13 -24.04
CA LYS A 124 -18.84 11.90 -23.19
C LYS A 124 -18.47 11.69 -21.74
N GLU A 125 -18.67 12.73 -20.95
CA GLU A 125 -18.63 12.60 -19.50
C GLU A 125 -19.81 11.74 -19.05
N ILE A 126 -19.51 10.63 -18.39
CA ILE A 126 -20.48 9.71 -17.81
C ILE A 126 -20.34 9.79 -16.29
N ILE A 127 -21.45 10.03 -15.58
CA ILE A 127 -21.50 9.92 -14.13
C ILE A 127 -22.15 8.58 -13.80
N LYS A 128 -21.38 7.64 -13.23
CA LYS A 128 -21.88 6.33 -12.80
C LYS A 128 -21.63 6.12 -11.32
N ASP A 129 -22.69 5.85 -10.55
CA ASP A 129 -22.63 5.63 -9.10
C ASP A 129 -21.87 6.72 -8.31
N GLY A 130 -21.96 7.96 -8.81
CA GLY A 130 -21.21 9.07 -8.26
C GLY A 130 -19.71 8.97 -8.49
N TYR A 131 -19.29 8.49 -9.67
CA TYR A 131 -17.93 8.57 -10.18
C TYR A 131 -17.92 9.24 -11.56
N LYS A 132 -16.91 10.06 -11.83
CA LYS A 132 -16.76 10.74 -13.12
C LYS A 132 -15.91 9.90 -14.07
N ILE A 133 -16.52 9.41 -15.15
CA ILE A 133 -15.83 8.66 -16.23
C ILE A 133 -15.72 9.58 -17.44
N THR A 134 -14.49 9.95 -17.82
CA THR A 134 -14.22 10.75 -19.01
C THR A 134 -12.74 10.67 -19.36
N MET A 135 -12.34 10.58 -20.62
CA MET A 135 -10.94 10.71 -21.02
C MET A 135 -10.78 11.81 -22.07
N SER A 136 -9.63 12.47 -22.09
CA SER A 136 -9.38 13.65 -22.93
C SER A 136 -9.39 13.35 -24.43
N ALA A 137 -8.78 12.24 -24.86
CA ALA A 137 -8.77 11.79 -26.25
C ALA A 137 -8.27 10.34 -26.39
N PHE A 138 -8.56 9.72 -27.54
CA PHE A 138 -7.89 8.50 -27.97
C PHE A 138 -6.46 8.84 -28.44
N LYS A 139 -5.46 8.07 -28.00
CA LYS A 139 -4.06 8.23 -28.44
C LYS A 139 -3.73 7.23 -29.56
N ARG A 140 -3.06 7.67 -30.65
CA ARG A 140 -2.77 6.84 -31.85
C ARG A 140 -1.27 6.79 -32.20
N GLY A 141 -0.87 5.71 -32.88
CA GLY A 141 0.41 5.64 -33.58
C GLY A 141 1.64 5.71 -32.66
N SER A 142 2.68 6.44 -33.07
CA SER A 142 3.91 6.61 -32.29
C SER A 142 3.71 7.29 -30.93
N GLU A 143 2.55 7.91 -30.70
CA GLU A 143 2.22 8.51 -29.40
C GLU A 143 1.84 7.46 -28.36
N PHE A 144 1.39 6.27 -28.77
CA PHE A 144 0.92 5.24 -27.87
C PHE A 144 1.04 3.84 -28.47
N GLU A 145 2.02 3.08 -27.97
CA GLU A 145 2.27 1.69 -28.35
C GLU A 145 2.02 0.80 -27.13
N ILE A 146 0.81 0.24 -27.05
CA ILE A 146 0.38 -0.54 -25.87
C ILE A 146 1.22 -1.79 -25.65
N GLU A 147 1.82 -2.33 -26.71
CA GLU A 147 2.68 -3.51 -26.68
C GLU A 147 4.00 -3.28 -25.91
N LYS A 148 4.38 -2.02 -25.72
CA LYS A 148 5.55 -1.60 -24.91
C LYS A 148 5.23 -1.50 -23.43
N PHE A 149 3.98 -1.73 -23.04
CA PHE A 149 3.66 -1.84 -21.64
C PHE A 149 4.01 -3.23 -21.14
N LYS A 150 4.41 -3.26 -19.88
CA LYS A 150 4.56 -4.46 -19.10
C LYS A 150 3.56 -4.43 -17.95
N LEU A 151 3.02 -5.60 -17.66
CA LEU A 151 2.03 -5.85 -16.64
C LEU A 151 2.65 -6.76 -15.58
N GLY A 152 2.58 -6.32 -14.33
CA GLY A 152 2.79 -7.15 -13.16
C GLY A 152 1.46 -7.34 -12.46
N ILE A 153 1.12 -8.56 -12.10
CA ILE A 153 0.02 -8.83 -11.17
C ILE A 153 0.64 -9.57 -10.00
N TRP A 154 0.39 -9.05 -8.81
CA TRP A 154 0.78 -9.68 -7.56
C TRP A 154 -0.47 -9.85 -6.70
N GLY A 155 -0.47 -10.90 -5.90
CA GLY A 155 -1.61 -11.28 -5.11
C GLY A 155 -1.35 -12.66 -4.56
N SER A 156 -1.81 -12.92 -3.35
CA SER A 156 -1.70 -14.27 -2.80
C SER A 156 -2.79 -15.17 -3.38
N ILE A 157 -2.47 -16.46 -3.48
CA ILE A 157 -3.44 -17.56 -3.61
C ILE A 157 -4.38 -17.69 -2.39
N ASN A 158 -4.28 -16.78 -1.41
CA ASN A 158 -5.18 -16.73 -0.26
C ASN A 158 -6.46 -15.99 -0.63
N VAL A 159 -7.59 -16.51 -0.16
CA VAL A 159 -8.91 -15.91 -0.41
C VAL A 159 -9.06 -14.49 0.15
N THR A 160 -8.26 -14.09 1.13
CA THR A 160 -8.35 -12.78 1.79
C THR A 160 -7.31 -11.78 1.30
N SER A 161 -6.54 -12.11 0.26
CA SER A 161 -5.51 -11.22 -0.25
C SER A 161 -6.04 -10.25 -1.29
N ASP A 162 -5.40 -9.10 -1.33
CA ASP A 162 -5.44 -8.07 -2.36
C ASP A 162 -4.92 -8.60 -3.71
N ILE A 163 -5.27 -7.88 -4.78
CA ILE A 163 -4.71 -8.01 -6.13
C ILE A 163 -3.99 -6.71 -6.47
N ASP A 164 -2.67 -6.69 -6.37
CA ASP A 164 -1.82 -5.61 -6.82
C ASP A 164 -1.60 -5.69 -8.34
N ILE A 165 -1.74 -4.59 -9.05
CA ILE A 165 -1.49 -4.51 -10.49
C ILE A 165 -0.46 -3.42 -10.76
N GLY A 166 0.65 -3.75 -11.40
CA GLY A 166 1.68 -2.81 -11.81
C GLY A 166 1.69 -2.63 -13.31
N PHE A 167 1.52 -1.39 -13.77
CA PHE A 167 1.77 -1.01 -15.15
C PHE A 167 3.14 -0.35 -15.24
N GLN A 168 3.98 -0.87 -16.12
CA GLN A 168 5.28 -0.27 -16.46
C GLN A 168 5.33 -0.02 -17.97
N TYR A 169 6.05 1.01 -18.39
CA TYR A 169 6.39 1.21 -19.79
C TYR A 169 7.86 0.83 -20.03
N SER A 170 8.10 -0.13 -20.92
CA SER A 170 9.43 -0.74 -21.08
C SER A 170 10.40 0.05 -21.96
N GLU A 171 9.94 1.06 -22.69
CA GLU A 171 10.83 1.85 -23.55
C GLU A 171 11.27 3.17 -22.93
N PRO A 172 12.58 3.31 -22.64
CA PRO A 172 13.09 4.54 -22.07
C PRO A 172 13.30 5.66 -23.11
N LYS A 173 13.67 5.34 -24.36
CA LYS A 173 14.24 6.35 -25.30
C LYS A 173 13.21 7.27 -25.96
N ASN A 174 11.94 6.86 -26.07
CA ASN A 174 10.85 7.63 -26.70
C ASN A 174 9.58 7.56 -25.84
N ARG A 175 9.72 7.89 -24.56
CA ARG A 175 8.60 7.79 -23.63
C ARG A 175 7.64 8.96 -23.84
N THR A 176 6.49 8.71 -24.46
CA THR A 176 5.40 9.69 -24.51
C THR A 176 4.96 10.03 -23.08
N GLU A 177 4.73 11.31 -22.84
CA GLU A 177 4.29 11.84 -21.55
C GLU A 177 2.90 11.29 -21.13
N GLY A 178 2.75 10.98 -19.83
CA GLY A 178 1.48 10.60 -19.20
C GLY A 178 0.83 9.28 -19.64
N ILE A 179 1.57 8.34 -20.25
CA ILE A 179 0.98 7.12 -20.82
C ILE A 179 0.64 6.04 -19.79
N ILE A 180 1.39 5.91 -18.68
CA ILE A 180 1.02 4.99 -17.58
C ILE A 180 -0.22 5.52 -16.87
N SER A 181 -0.26 6.82 -16.58
CA SER A 181 -1.45 7.48 -16.03
C SER A 181 -2.69 7.23 -16.92
N TYR A 182 -2.52 7.35 -18.23
CA TYR A 182 -3.56 7.08 -19.21
C TYR A 182 -4.10 5.64 -19.15
N VAL A 183 -3.22 4.63 -19.10
CA VAL A 183 -3.61 3.21 -19.01
C VAL A 183 -4.26 2.88 -17.67
N LEU A 184 -3.69 3.36 -16.55
CA LEU A 184 -4.26 3.21 -15.21
C LEU A 184 -5.68 3.74 -15.14
N LYS A 185 -5.84 4.94 -15.67
CA LYS A 185 -7.12 5.64 -15.68
C LYS A 185 -8.14 4.91 -16.56
N ALA A 186 -7.74 4.43 -17.75
CA ALA A 186 -8.63 3.63 -18.60
C ALA A 186 -9.09 2.35 -17.90
N PHE A 187 -8.18 1.62 -17.24
CA PHE A 187 -8.52 0.41 -16.48
C PHE A 187 -9.53 0.70 -15.36
N GLU A 188 -9.26 1.70 -14.52
CA GLU A 188 -10.16 2.02 -13.40
C GLU A 188 -11.49 2.63 -13.84
N ASP A 189 -11.49 3.49 -14.87
CA ASP A 189 -12.72 4.05 -15.43
C ASP A 189 -13.60 2.96 -16.05
N LEU A 190 -13.02 1.98 -16.76
CA LEU A 190 -13.76 0.81 -17.24
C LEU A 190 -14.29 -0.05 -16.08
N PHE A 191 -13.49 -0.23 -15.03
CA PHE A 191 -13.93 -0.98 -13.87
C PHE A 191 -15.17 -0.37 -13.23
N ILE A 192 -15.16 0.95 -13.04
CA ILE A 192 -16.32 1.70 -12.55
C ILE A 192 -17.47 1.65 -13.58
N TYR A 193 -17.16 1.80 -14.87
CA TYR A 193 -18.17 1.77 -15.93
C TYR A 193 -18.97 0.47 -15.92
N PHE A 194 -18.35 -0.69 -15.68
CA PHE A 194 -19.07 -1.96 -15.66
C PHE A 194 -19.64 -2.32 -14.29
N THR A 195 -18.94 -2.01 -13.20
CA THR A 195 -19.33 -2.49 -11.86
C THR A 195 -20.09 -1.46 -11.03
N GLY A 196 -19.99 -0.17 -11.36
CA GLY A 196 -20.48 0.92 -10.49
C GLY A 196 -19.67 1.10 -9.20
N LYS A 197 -18.49 0.47 -9.12
CA LYS A 197 -17.65 0.43 -7.92
C LYS A 197 -16.20 0.71 -8.25
N SER A 198 -15.46 1.20 -7.27
CA SER A 198 -14.01 1.33 -7.39
C SER A 198 -13.32 -0.03 -7.32
N THR A 199 -12.13 -0.11 -7.91
CA THR A 199 -11.20 -1.24 -7.78
C THR A 199 -10.88 -1.57 -6.32
N LEU A 200 -10.72 -0.54 -5.46
CA LEU A 200 -10.47 -0.72 -4.03
C LEU A 200 -11.61 -1.43 -3.29
N LYS A 201 -12.88 -1.30 -3.73
CA LYS A 201 -13.98 -2.08 -3.14
C LYS A 201 -13.85 -3.59 -3.39
N PHE A 202 -13.05 -3.98 -4.38
CA PHE A 202 -12.70 -5.36 -4.66
C PHE A 202 -11.34 -5.75 -4.08
N ASP A 203 -10.66 -4.86 -3.36
CA ASP A 203 -9.28 -5.09 -2.90
C ASP A 203 -8.35 -5.32 -4.11
N ILE A 204 -8.55 -4.54 -5.18
CA ILE A 204 -7.75 -4.51 -6.40
C ILE A 204 -7.03 -3.16 -6.46
N GLU A 205 -5.70 -3.18 -6.49
CA GLU A 205 -4.86 -2.01 -6.31
C GLU A 205 -3.94 -1.80 -7.53
N PRO A 206 -4.39 -1.03 -8.54
CA PRO A 206 -3.54 -0.64 -9.67
C PRO A 206 -2.54 0.48 -9.34
N TYR A 207 -1.31 0.31 -9.84
CA TYR A 207 -0.17 1.19 -9.65
C TYR A 207 0.59 1.43 -10.95
N GLY A 208 1.12 2.65 -11.10
CA GLY A 208 2.20 2.92 -12.04
C GLY A 208 3.55 2.56 -11.43
N ASP A 209 4.19 1.51 -11.93
CA ASP A 209 5.53 1.12 -11.49
C ASP A 209 6.57 2.07 -12.11
N MET A 210 6.95 3.08 -11.33
CA MET A 210 7.93 4.10 -11.68
C MET A 210 9.18 3.98 -10.79
N MET A 211 9.64 2.75 -10.53
CA MET A 211 10.85 2.53 -9.70
C MET A 211 12.08 2.07 -10.49
N TYR A 212 11.88 1.47 -11.67
CA TYR A 212 12.95 1.03 -12.55
C TYR A 212 12.56 1.19 -14.02
N PHE A 213 13.58 1.23 -14.88
CA PHE A 213 13.42 1.07 -16.32
C PHE A 213 14.30 -0.07 -16.79
N ASP A 214 13.98 -0.56 -17.98
CA ASP A 214 14.70 -1.62 -18.64
C ASP A 214 15.81 -1.04 -19.52
N ILE A 215 17.00 -1.62 -19.42
CA ILE A 215 18.18 -1.22 -20.18
C ILE A 215 18.62 -2.38 -21.03
N ASP A 216 18.66 -2.16 -22.33
CA ASP A 216 19.25 -3.13 -23.25
C ASP A 216 20.77 -3.14 -23.09
N GLN A 217 21.30 -4.32 -22.77
CA GLN A 217 22.74 -4.57 -22.68
C GLN A 217 23.29 -4.90 -24.08
N PRO A 218 24.60 -4.66 -24.32
CA PRO A 218 25.25 -5.01 -25.59
C PRO A 218 25.13 -6.48 -26.01
N ASN A 219 24.89 -7.37 -25.05
CA ASN A 219 24.68 -8.81 -25.28
C ASN A 219 23.23 -9.18 -25.67
N GLY A 220 22.36 -8.19 -25.89
CA GLY A 220 20.95 -8.38 -26.22
C GLY A 220 20.05 -8.74 -25.04
N LYS A 221 20.56 -8.76 -23.80
CA LYS A 221 19.75 -8.94 -22.59
C LYS A 221 19.22 -7.61 -22.08
N THR A 222 18.02 -7.61 -21.53
CA THR A 222 17.46 -6.45 -20.84
C THR A 222 17.73 -6.54 -19.34
N LEU A 223 18.28 -5.48 -18.76
CA LEU A 223 18.52 -5.33 -17.32
C LEU A 223 17.54 -4.28 -16.74
N SER A 224 16.65 -4.73 -15.87
CA SER A 224 15.82 -3.82 -15.07
C SER A 224 16.70 -3.13 -14.02
N SER A 225 16.69 -1.79 -14.03
CA SER A 225 17.58 -1.00 -13.17
C SER A 225 16.83 0.08 -12.40
N PHE A 226 17.09 0.15 -11.10
CA PHE A 226 16.50 1.11 -10.18
C PHE A 226 17.17 2.47 -10.30
N TYR A 227 16.36 3.52 -10.46
CA TYR A 227 16.84 4.90 -10.62
C TYR A 227 16.39 5.83 -9.48
N CYS A 228 15.46 5.40 -8.63
CA CYS A 228 15.14 6.13 -7.38
C CYS A 228 16.23 5.88 -6.33
N ASP A 229 17.46 6.28 -6.63
CA ASP A 229 18.63 6.08 -5.79
C ASP A 229 18.75 7.17 -4.72
N THR A 230 19.09 6.78 -3.49
CA THR A 230 19.27 7.65 -2.32
C THR A 230 20.69 7.60 -1.74
N THR A 231 21.64 6.95 -2.41
CA THR A 231 23.02 6.75 -1.93
C THR A 231 23.78 8.04 -1.63
N ASP A 232 23.50 9.11 -2.37
CA ASP A 232 24.10 10.45 -2.24
C ASP A 232 23.17 11.48 -1.59
N PHE A 233 22.02 11.06 -1.05
CA PHE A 233 21.10 11.95 -0.34
C PHE A 233 21.65 12.30 1.04
N ASP A 234 21.36 13.52 1.49
CA ASP A 234 21.73 14.05 2.80
C ASP A 234 20.49 14.45 3.62
N ASN A 235 20.72 15.08 4.77
CA ASN A 235 19.65 15.44 5.70
C ASN A 235 18.69 16.50 5.13
N ASN A 236 19.16 17.40 4.27
CA ASN A 236 18.30 18.40 3.64
C ASN A 236 17.34 17.72 2.66
N ASP A 237 17.83 16.72 1.90
CA ASP A 237 16.97 15.93 1.02
C ASP A 237 15.90 15.17 1.81
N LEU A 238 16.26 14.60 2.96
CA LEU A 238 15.29 13.97 3.86
C LEU A 238 14.20 14.98 4.25
N ILE A 239 14.57 16.16 4.77
CA ILE A 239 13.64 17.21 5.20
C ILE A 239 12.71 17.62 4.04
N GLU A 240 13.22 17.76 2.83
CA GLU A 240 12.43 18.12 1.66
C GLU A 240 11.43 17.04 1.22
N MET A 241 11.68 15.77 1.53
CA MET A 241 10.79 14.64 1.26
C MET A 241 9.83 14.33 2.40
N MET A 242 10.06 14.91 3.59
CA MET A 242 9.23 14.67 4.76
C MET A 242 7.75 15.09 4.60
N PRO A 243 7.35 16.09 3.77
CA PRO A 243 5.93 16.39 3.59
C PRO A 243 5.11 15.17 3.12
N GLU A 244 5.58 14.47 2.10
CA GLU A 244 4.87 13.31 1.54
C GLU A 244 4.99 12.08 2.46
N ILE A 245 6.15 11.86 3.06
CA ILE A 245 6.37 10.74 3.99
C ILE A 245 5.56 10.95 5.28
N GLY A 246 5.62 12.14 5.85
CA GLY A 246 4.90 12.53 7.05
C GLY A 246 3.39 12.46 6.88
N ALA A 247 2.87 12.81 5.70
CA ALA A 247 1.45 12.66 5.39
C ALA A 247 0.97 11.20 5.52
N SER A 248 1.79 10.22 5.13
CA SER A 248 1.46 8.79 5.29
C SER A 248 1.37 8.38 6.77
N ILE A 249 2.22 8.94 7.64
CA ILE A 249 2.20 8.69 9.08
C ILE A 249 0.95 9.30 9.71
N ILE A 250 0.62 10.54 9.35
CA ILE A 250 -0.59 11.24 9.81
C ILE A 250 -1.83 10.46 9.36
N ARG A 251 -1.88 10.01 8.11
CA ARG A 251 -2.94 9.12 7.61
C ARG A 251 -3.08 7.85 8.45
N ASN A 252 -1.97 7.18 8.75
CA ASN A 252 -1.96 5.97 9.57
C ASN A 252 -2.47 6.25 11.00
N TYR A 253 -2.10 7.38 11.59
CA TYR A 253 -2.65 7.82 12.87
C TYR A 253 -4.17 8.04 12.80
N ILE A 254 -4.66 8.75 11.78
CA ILE A 254 -6.10 9.03 11.64
C ILE A 254 -6.87 7.74 11.35
N GLN A 255 -6.33 6.86 10.52
CA GLN A 255 -6.90 5.55 10.28
C GLN A 255 -7.02 4.74 11.58
N SER A 256 -6.06 4.85 12.51
CA SER A 256 -6.19 4.22 13.83
C SER A 256 -7.40 4.75 14.61
N ARG A 257 -7.74 6.05 14.47
CA ARG A 257 -8.90 6.68 15.10
C ARG A 257 -10.22 6.27 14.44
N ILE A 258 -10.22 6.07 13.12
CA ILE A 258 -11.35 5.47 12.38
C ILE A 258 -11.56 4.02 12.84
N ASP A 259 -10.49 3.23 12.90
CA ASP A 259 -10.53 1.81 13.29
C ASP A 259 -10.99 1.62 14.76
N LEU A 260 -10.87 2.66 15.59
CA LEU A 260 -11.37 2.73 16.97
C LEU A 260 -12.78 3.36 17.08
N SER A 261 -13.40 3.69 15.96
CA SER A 261 -14.71 4.38 15.88
C SER A 261 -14.74 5.73 16.61
N ILE A 262 -13.59 6.36 16.83
CA ILE A 262 -13.49 7.73 17.36
C ILE A 262 -13.96 8.71 16.28
N ILE A 263 -13.49 8.51 15.05
CA ILE A 263 -14.09 9.09 13.85
C ILE A 263 -15.13 8.08 13.37
N LYS A 264 -16.39 8.51 13.27
CA LYS A 264 -17.51 7.60 13.03
C LYS A 264 -17.45 6.93 11.66
N GLU A 265 -17.04 7.68 10.63
CA GLU A 265 -17.08 7.21 9.25
C GLU A 265 -15.87 7.74 8.47
N ASP A 266 -15.42 6.92 7.53
CA ASP A 266 -14.35 7.26 6.60
C ASP A 266 -14.93 7.98 5.36
N ILE A 267 -14.63 9.28 5.22
CA ILE A 267 -15.22 10.12 4.16
C ILE A 267 -14.91 9.60 2.75
N ARG A 268 -13.79 8.91 2.59
CA ARG A 268 -13.36 8.35 1.29
C ARG A 268 -14.30 7.29 0.76
N ARG A 269 -15.16 6.73 1.62
CA ARG A 269 -16.14 5.69 1.28
C ARG A 269 -17.46 6.25 0.73
N PHE A 270 -17.69 7.56 0.80
CA PHE A 270 -18.90 8.19 0.25
C PHE A 270 -18.83 8.33 -1.28
N LYS A 271 -20.01 8.32 -1.93
CA LYS A 271 -20.20 8.59 -3.38
C LYS A 271 -20.24 10.10 -3.66
N ILE A 272 -19.98 10.57 -4.91
CA ILE A 272 -20.07 12.00 -5.29
C ILE A 272 -21.41 12.64 -4.86
N ASN A 273 -22.51 11.88 -4.91
CA ASN A 273 -23.84 12.40 -4.65
C ASN A 273 -24.30 12.21 -3.19
N GLU A 274 -23.48 11.60 -2.34
CA GLU A 274 -23.81 11.46 -0.93
C GLU A 274 -23.34 12.72 -0.17
N PRO A 275 -24.20 13.37 0.63
CA PRO A 275 -23.80 14.53 1.38
C PRO A 275 -22.69 14.14 2.37
N ILE A 276 -21.51 14.72 2.19
CA ILE A 276 -20.42 14.56 3.16
C ILE A 276 -20.92 15.07 4.50
N ASN A 277 -20.86 14.22 5.53
CA ASN A 277 -21.17 14.62 6.88
C ASN A 277 -20.15 15.67 7.35
N GLU A 278 -20.55 16.94 7.32
CA GLU A 278 -19.71 18.08 7.70
C GLU A 278 -19.19 17.96 9.14
N GLY A 279 -19.90 17.24 10.02
CA GLY A 279 -19.43 16.90 11.36
C GLY A 279 -18.20 15.99 11.35
N ASN A 280 -18.20 14.94 10.51
CA ASN A 280 -17.04 14.06 10.34
C ASN A 280 -15.85 14.82 9.74
N LYS A 281 -16.09 15.70 8.75
CA LYS A 281 -15.05 16.54 8.16
C LYS A 281 -14.40 17.46 9.19
N LYS A 282 -15.21 18.12 10.03
CA LYS A 282 -14.74 18.94 11.16
C LYS A 282 -13.95 18.13 12.18
N GLN A 283 -14.43 16.95 12.55
CA GLN A 283 -13.74 16.08 13.51
C GLN A 283 -12.39 15.59 12.95
N ALA A 284 -12.35 15.17 11.69
CA ALA A 284 -11.12 14.78 11.02
C ALA A 284 -10.13 15.95 10.96
N MET A 285 -10.58 17.16 10.58
CA MET A 285 -9.74 18.36 10.61
C MET A 285 -9.22 18.71 12.01
N GLN A 286 -10.05 18.59 13.05
CA GLN A 286 -9.61 18.80 14.43
C GLN A 286 -8.52 17.81 14.81
N ILE A 287 -8.67 16.53 14.47
CA ILE A 287 -7.66 15.50 14.74
C ILE A 287 -6.36 15.77 13.96
N ILE A 288 -6.46 16.20 12.70
CA ILE A 288 -5.30 16.57 11.87
C ILE A 288 -4.57 17.78 12.45
N ASN A 289 -5.31 18.83 12.82
CA ASN A 289 -4.73 20.06 13.36
C ASN A 289 -4.07 19.82 14.71
N ASN A 290 -4.68 18.98 15.55
CA ASN A 290 -4.16 18.58 16.86
C ASN A 290 -3.05 17.51 16.77
N PHE A 291 -2.81 16.93 15.60
CA PHE A 291 -1.73 15.98 15.44
C PHE A 291 -0.39 16.69 15.60
N ASN A 292 0.37 16.27 16.60
CA ASN A 292 1.75 16.69 16.81
C ASN A 292 2.63 15.45 17.00
N PHE A 293 3.80 15.44 16.35
CA PHE A 293 4.81 14.41 16.56
C PHE A 293 5.47 14.50 17.96
N VAL A 294 5.29 15.64 18.62
CA VAL A 294 5.75 15.94 19.98
C VAL A 294 4.55 16.27 20.86
N ASN A 295 4.60 15.88 22.13
CA ASN A 295 3.61 16.27 23.12
C ASN A 295 3.80 17.73 23.56
N GLU A 296 2.90 18.23 24.39
CA GLU A 296 2.87 19.62 24.89
C GLU A 296 4.16 20.02 25.64
N ASN A 297 4.95 19.05 26.12
CA ASN A 297 6.24 19.27 26.78
C ASN A 297 7.43 19.21 25.80
N ASN A 298 7.19 19.26 24.49
CA ASN A 298 8.19 19.06 23.43
C ASN A 298 8.92 17.71 23.49
N ASN A 299 8.40 16.74 24.23
CA ASN A 299 8.90 15.38 24.14
C ASN A 299 8.23 14.72 22.95
N ALA A 300 9.00 14.09 22.06
CA ALA A 300 8.39 13.21 21.06
C ALA A 300 7.46 12.21 21.77
N ILE A 301 6.34 11.87 21.11
CA ILE A 301 5.47 10.77 21.57
C ILE A 301 6.42 9.61 21.98
N PRO A 302 6.26 8.96 23.16
CA PRO A 302 7.29 8.07 23.72
C PRO A 302 7.85 7.03 22.73
N GLU A 303 7.01 6.56 21.82
CA GLU A 303 7.37 5.67 20.72
C GLU A 303 8.34 6.28 19.69
N PHE A 304 8.25 7.58 19.41
CA PHE A 304 9.15 8.34 18.54
C PHE A 304 10.40 8.87 19.28
N SER A 305 10.30 9.19 20.57
CA SER A 305 11.44 9.71 21.36
C SER A 305 12.51 8.63 21.60
N ASN A 306 12.08 7.39 21.86
CA ASN A 306 12.97 6.24 21.97
C ASN A 306 13.60 5.87 20.63
N LEU A 307 12.95 6.20 19.51
CA LEU A 307 13.49 5.99 18.18
C LEU A 307 14.61 6.98 17.85
N SER A 308 14.40 8.26 18.17
CA SER A 308 15.35 9.32 17.83
C SER A 308 16.69 9.11 18.54
N SER A 309 16.64 8.62 19.79
CA SER A 309 17.83 8.24 20.55
C SER A 309 18.56 7.03 19.98
N ILE A 310 17.85 6.04 19.45
CA ILE A 310 18.44 4.79 18.93
C ILE A 310 19.06 4.96 17.54
N ILE A 311 18.45 5.77 16.68
CA ILE A 311 18.97 6.00 15.32
C ILE A 311 20.12 7.04 15.33
N GLY A 312 20.33 7.75 16.45
CA GLY A 312 21.25 8.90 16.50
C GLY A 312 20.79 10.03 15.58
N ILE A 313 19.50 10.06 15.27
CA ILE A 313 18.86 11.05 14.41
C ILE A 313 17.80 11.72 15.26
N ASP A 314 18.16 12.86 15.85
CA ASP A 314 17.22 13.74 16.54
C ASP A 314 16.43 14.57 15.51
N ILE A 315 15.67 13.90 14.64
CA ILE A 315 14.67 14.56 13.77
C ILE A 315 13.52 15.19 14.56
N PHE A 316 13.39 14.86 15.85
CA PHE A 316 12.25 15.26 16.69
C PHE A 316 12.62 16.01 17.99
N LYS A 317 13.90 16.28 18.30
CA LYS A 317 14.29 17.04 19.51
C LYS A 317 14.64 18.49 19.19
N GLN A 318 14.14 19.41 20.01
CA GLN A 318 14.39 20.85 19.87
C GLN A 318 15.73 21.34 20.48
N ASN A 319 16.34 20.63 21.45
CA ASN A 319 17.37 21.24 22.32
C ASN A 319 18.51 20.30 22.76
N SER A 320 19.03 19.46 21.86
CA SER A 320 20.25 18.69 22.14
C SER A 320 21.46 19.43 21.56
N SER A 321 22.33 19.95 22.42
CA SER A 321 23.58 20.64 22.04
C SER A 321 24.59 19.73 21.34
N ASN A 322 24.39 18.40 21.37
CA ASN A 322 25.31 17.40 20.83
C ASN A 322 24.71 16.49 19.74
N SER A 323 23.50 16.77 19.24
CA SER A 323 22.94 16.01 18.13
C SER A 323 23.30 16.64 16.78
N VAL A 324 23.73 15.80 15.83
CA VAL A 324 23.97 16.13 14.42
C VAL A 324 22.71 16.71 13.72
N PHE A 325 21.57 16.69 14.42
CA PHE A 325 20.31 17.33 14.04
C PHE A 325 19.95 18.35 15.12
N GLN A 326 20.28 19.62 14.90
CA GLN A 326 19.69 20.75 15.62
C GLN A 326 18.66 21.39 14.71
N MET A 327 17.37 21.03 14.88
CA MET A 327 16.27 21.72 14.22
C MET A 327 15.57 22.63 15.24
N LYS A 328 15.96 23.91 15.21
CA LYS A 328 15.80 24.85 16.31
C LYS A 328 14.42 25.53 16.44
N ASN A 329 13.34 24.99 15.85
CA ASN A 329 12.01 25.63 15.91
C ASN A 329 10.84 24.63 15.95
N SER A 330 9.83 24.93 16.77
CA SER A 330 8.54 24.24 16.93
C SER A 330 7.64 24.23 15.69
N ASN A 331 7.96 25.00 14.65
CA ASN A 331 7.25 25.01 13.38
C ASN A 331 8.10 24.34 12.31
N TYR A 332 8.04 23.01 12.25
CA TYR A 332 8.60 22.29 11.11
C TYR A 332 7.69 22.51 9.89
N PRO A 333 8.12 23.24 8.84
CA PRO A 333 7.25 23.55 7.71
C PRO A 333 6.69 22.30 7.03
N TRP A 334 7.47 21.20 7.04
CA TRP A 334 7.06 19.93 6.47
C TRP A 334 5.90 19.26 7.24
N ILE A 335 5.72 19.51 8.55
CA ILE A 335 4.59 18.95 9.31
C ILE A 335 3.29 19.58 8.84
N GLU A 336 3.26 20.90 8.70
CA GLU A 336 2.07 21.61 8.23
C GLU A 336 1.73 21.25 6.78
N GLU A 337 2.75 21.05 5.93
CA GLU A 337 2.55 20.52 4.58
C GLU A 337 2.04 19.07 4.59
N SER A 338 2.58 18.22 5.47
CA SER A 338 2.09 16.84 5.67
C SER A 338 0.62 16.82 6.10
N LYS A 339 0.23 17.70 7.03
CA LYS A 339 -1.17 17.85 7.47
C LYS A 339 -2.06 18.27 6.31
N LYS A 340 -1.62 19.20 5.46
CA LYS A 340 -2.37 19.62 4.26
C LYS A 340 -2.56 18.46 3.28
N ILE A 341 -1.51 17.68 2.98
CA ILE A 341 -1.60 16.51 2.09
C ILE A 341 -2.56 15.46 2.70
N ALA A 342 -2.40 15.15 3.99
CA ALA A 342 -3.27 14.18 4.67
C ALA A 342 -4.73 14.65 4.72
N ALA A 343 -4.99 15.93 5.00
CA ALA A 343 -6.31 16.52 4.99
C ALA A 343 -6.94 16.48 3.59
N ASP A 344 -6.21 16.89 2.57
CA ASP A 344 -6.70 16.87 1.19
C ASP A 344 -7.02 15.45 0.72
N TYR A 345 -6.30 14.45 1.20
CA TYR A 345 -6.66 13.05 0.95
C TYR A 345 -7.89 12.58 1.76
N LEU A 346 -7.94 12.84 3.06
CA LEU A 346 -8.94 12.28 3.98
C LEU A 346 -10.32 12.95 3.91
N LEU A 347 -10.38 14.19 3.42
CA LEU A 347 -11.59 15.00 3.40
C LEU A 347 -12.28 15.04 2.04
N ASN A 348 -11.78 14.25 1.10
CA ASN A 348 -12.32 14.14 -0.23
C ASN A 348 -12.75 12.69 -0.49
N ILE A 349 -13.74 12.56 -1.36
CA ILE A 349 -14.26 11.27 -1.84
C ILE A 349 -13.26 10.55 -2.74
N TYR A 350 -13.45 9.25 -2.94
CA TYR A 350 -12.54 8.43 -3.76
C TYR A 350 -12.32 9.00 -5.17
N ASP A 351 -13.37 9.48 -5.84
CA ASP A 351 -13.29 10.03 -7.20
C ASP A 351 -12.29 11.19 -7.33
N PHE A 352 -12.29 12.10 -6.34
CA PHE A 352 -11.31 13.17 -6.28
C PHE A 352 -9.89 12.62 -6.10
N THR A 353 -9.72 11.69 -5.15
CA THR A 353 -8.39 11.15 -4.82
C THR A 353 -7.78 10.36 -5.98
N ARG A 354 -8.58 9.56 -6.71
CA ARG A 354 -8.09 8.79 -7.87
C ARG A 354 -7.72 9.70 -9.05
N ILE A 355 -8.50 10.76 -9.32
CA ILE A 355 -8.16 11.75 -10.37
C ILE A 355 -6.86 12.46 -10.00
N LYS A 356 -6.72 12.87 -8.74
CA LYS A 356 -5.49 13.50 -8.25
C LYS A 356 -4.30 12.55 -8.36
N TYR A 357 -4.49 11.28 -8.02
CA TYR A 357 -3.50 10.22 -8.23
C TYR A 357 -3.02 10.16 -9.68
N TYR A 358 -3.91 10.06 -10.67
CA TYR A 358 -3.54 10.01 -12.09
C TYR A 358 -2.73 11.24 -12.53
N ASN A 359 -3.15 12.44 -12.12
CA ASN A 359 -2.45 13.68 -12.47
C ASN A 359 -1.03 13.71 -11.89
N ILE A 360 -0.83 13.17 -10.67
CA ILE A 360 0.49 13.11 -10.06
C ILE A 360 1.35 12.01 -10.70
N VAL A 361 0.76 10.87 -11.06
CA VAL A 361 1.47 9.83 -11.84
C VAL A 361 1.95 10.42 -13.17
N GLU A 362 1.09 11.13 -13.90
CA GLU A 362 1.48 11.82 -15.14
C GLU A 362 2.62 12.82 -14.88
N LYS A 363 2.55 13.61 -13.81
CA LYS A 363 3.65 14.51 -13.42
C LYS A 363 4.96 13.74 -13.18
N ALA A 364 4.91 12.62 -12.46
CA ALA A 364 6.08 11.78 -12.21
C ALA A 364 6.64 11.18 -13.51
N GLU A 365 5.78 10.71 -14.40
CA GLU A 365 6.17 10.25 -15.74
C GLU A 365 6.85 11.35 -16.54
N ASN A 366 6.33 12.58 -16.49
CA ASN A 366 6.88 13.71 -17.24
C ASN A 366 8.25 14.15 -16.69
N ILE A 367 8.46 14.05 -15.37
CA ILE A 367 9.80 14.24 -14.78
C ILE A 367 10.75 13.16 -15.30
N LEU A 368 10.31 11.91 -15.34
CA LEU A 368 11.15 10.79 -15.77
C LEU A 368 11.48 10.82 -17.27
N SER A 369 10.48 11.07 -18.13
CA SER A 369 10.65 11.09 -19.59
C SER A 369 11.62 12.19 -20.03
N LYS A 370 11.48 13.40 -19.48
CA LYS A 370 12.35 14.56 -19.78
C LYS A 370 13.81 14.35 -19.38
N ASN A 371 14.05 13.44 -18.44
CA ASN A 371 15.37 13.22 -17.85
C ASN A 371 15.94 11.82 -18.14
N ILE A 372 15.33 11.06 -19.06
CA ILE A 372 15.72 9.67 -19.33
C ILE A 372 17.14 9.53 -19.91
N ILE A 373 17.58 10.52 -20.70
CA ILE A 373 18.94 10.56 -21.26
C ILE A 373 19.98 10.68 -20.14
N ILE A 374 19.66 11.46 -19.10
CA ILE A 374 20.52 11.62 -17.92
C ILE A 374 20.65 10.27 -17.20
N PHE A 375 19.59 9.47 -17.14
CA PHE A 375 19.61 8.17 -16.48
C PHE A 375 20.25 7.03 -17.30
N ASN A 376 20.32 7.15 -18.63
CA ASN A 376 20.88 6.12 -19.53
C ASN A 376 22.37 6.31 -19.86
N GLY A 377 23.00 7.42 -19.44
CA GLY A 377 24.41 7.70 -19.75
C GLY A 377 25.40 6.89 -18.90
N SER A 378 26.38 6.24 -19.54
CA SER A 378 27.45 5.45 -18.90
C SER A 378 28.44 6.27 -18.06
N THR A 379 28.33 7.60 -18.06
CA THR A 379 29.10 8.51 -17.22
C THR A 379 28.16 9.55 -16.63
N LEU A 380 27.29 9.10 -15.74
CA LEU A 380 26.67 10.00 -14.78
C LEU A 380 27.75 10.49 -13.83
N ASN A 381 28.39 11.61 -14.19
CA ASN A 381 28.86 12.48 -13.12
C ASN A 381 27.65 12.74 -12.24
N ALA A 382 27.76 12.47 -10.94
CA ALA A 382 26.78 12.80 -9.91
C ALA A 382 26.62 14.33 -9.83
N ASN A 383 26.09 14.92 -10.90
CA ASN A 383 25.82 16.34 -11.00
C ASN A 383 24.60 16.63 -10.10
N LYS A 384 24.60 17.82 -9.48
CA LYS A 384 23.51 18.29 -8.61
C LYS A 384 22.14 18.17 -9.28
N ASP A 385 22.09 18.29 -10.60
CA ASP A 385 20.88 18.17 -11.40
C ASP A 385 20.25 16.76 -11.30
N THR A 386 21.02 15.68 -11.39
CA THR A 386 20.50 14.30 -11.30
C THR A 386 19.93 14.00 -9.91
N LYS A 387 20.59 14.50 -8.86
CA LYS A 387 20.11 14.35 -7.47
C LYS A 387 18.77 15.09 -7.28
N LYS A 388 18.67 16.32 -7.79
CA LYS A 388 17.43 17.11 -7.74
C LYS A 388 16.27 16.40 -8.47
N ILE A 389 16.51 15.90 -9.68
CA ILE A 389 15.50 15.17 -10.46
C ILE A 389 15.02 13.91 -9.73
N ARG A 390 15.94 13.10 -9.20
CA ARG A 390 15.59 11.90 -8.41
C ARG A 390 14.71 12.27 -7.22
N LYS A 391 15.06 13.32 -6.49
CA LYS A 391 14.27 13.81 -5.35
C LYS A 391 12.87 14.26 -5.78
N GLU A 392 12.74 15.07 -6.83
CA GLU A 392 11.45 15.53 -7.34
C GLU A 392 10.56 14.35 -7.79
N LEU A 393 11.16 13.37 -8.46
CA LEU A 393 10.48 12.16 -8.89
C LEU A 393 10.01 11.31 -7.70
N MET A 394 10.88 11.08 -6.71
CA MET A 394 10.51 10.34 -5.50
C MET A 394 9.41 11.03 -4.70
N LYS A 395 9.42 12.36 -4.62
CA LYS A 395 8.34 13.15 -4.01
C LYS A 395 7.04 13.00 -4.79
N ALA A 396 7.07 13.08 -6.11
CA ALA A 396 5.88 12.89 -6.94
C ALA A 396 5.29 11.48 -6.77
N ILE A 397 6.14 10.44 -6.77
CA ILE A 397 5.70 9.07 -6.51
C ILE A 397 5.08 8.95 -5.11
N ALA A 398 5.75 9.46 -4.07
CA ALA A 398 5.23 9.41 -2.71
C ALA A 398 3.92 10.16 -2.54
N LEU A 399 3.76 11.31 -3.20
CA LEU A 399 2.51 12.04 -3.21
C LEU A 399 1.40 11.25 -3.92
N ALA A 400 1.68 10.64 -5.07
CA ALA A 400 0.72 9.80 -5.78
C ALA A 400 0.23 8.65 -4.87
N LEU A 401 1.15 7.92 -4.25
CA LEU A 401 0.83 6.81 -3.35
C LEU A 401 0.09 7.28 -2.09
N ASN A 402 0.27 8.53 -1.65
CA ASN A 402 -0.59 9.13 -0.63
C ASN A 402 -2.07 9.22 -1.07
N TYR A 403 -2.35 9.53 -2.33
CA TYR A 403 -3.73 9.55 -2.85
C TYR A 403 -4.29 8.18 -3.17
N ARG A 404 -3.43 7.16 -3.28
CA ARG A 404 -3.83 5.76 -3.48
C ARG A 404 -4.14 5.00 -2.20
N ALA A 405 -4.08 5.65 -1.03
CA ALA A 405 -4.22 4.99 0.27
C ALA A 405 -3.08 4.03 0.63
N GLU A 406 -1.93 4.11 -0.06
CA GLU A 406 -0.93 3.06 0.06
C GLU A 406 -0.32 2.92 1.44
N SER A 407 0.15 1.70 1.70
CA SER A 407 0.87 1.42 2.93
C SER A 407 2.26 2.07 2.90
N HIS A 408 3.05 1.78 1.88
CA HIS A 408 4.38 2.35 1.73
C HIS A 408 4.36 3.35 0.58
N VAL A 409 4.67 4.62 0.88
CA VAL A 409 4.60 5.71 -0.11
C VAL A 409 5.97 6.07 -0.68
N SER A 410 7.07 5.90 0.06
CA SER A 410 8.38 6.22 -0.51
C SER A 410 8.92 5.09 -1.38
N PRO A 411 9.48 5.39 -2.57
CA PRO A 411 10.23 4.41 -3.35
C PRO A 411 11.33 3.70 -2.54
N SER A 412 11.99 4.39 -1.61
CA SER A 412 13.00 3.80 -0.73
C SER A 412 12.42 2.68 0.14
N THR A 413 11.24 2.89 0.70
CA THR A 413 10.57 1.91 1.53
C THR A 413 10.09 0.72 0.71
N ILE A 414 9.58 0.96 -0.49
CA ILE A 414 9.15 -0.11 -1.40
C ILE A 414 10.37 -0.95 -1.82
N MET A 415 11.49 -0.33 -2.20
CA MET A 415 12.73 -1.05 -2.50
C MET A 415 13.20 -1.87 -1.29
N HIS A 416 13.29 -1.27 -0.11
CA HIS A 416 13.73 -1.99 1.10
C HIS A 416 12.80 -3.13 1.50
N VAL A 417 11.49 -2.88 1.62
CA VAL A 417 10.54 -3.87 2.12
C VAL A 417 10.18 -4.90 1.05
N VAL A 418 9.83 -4.45 -0.15
CA VAL A 418 9.28 -5.33 -1.18
C VAL A 418 10.40 -6.02 -1.97
N ARG A 419 11.42 -5.27 -2.38
CA ARG A 419 12.47 -5.83 -3.25
C ARG A 419 13.58 -6.51 -2.45
N VAL A 420 14.04 -5.91 -1.35
CA VAL A 420 15.11 -6.49 -0.53
C VAL A 420 14.56 -7.54 0.43
N ILE A 421 13.69 -7.17 1.39
CA ILE A 421 13.21 -8.09 2.43
C ILE A 421 12.32 -9.19 1.84
N GLN A 422 11.22 -8.82 1.16
CA GLN A 422 10.26 -9.79 0.64
C GLN A 422 10.77 -10.54 -0.61
N GLY A 423 11.54 -9.86 -1.45
CA GLY A 423 12.26 -10.47 -2.57
C GLY A 423 13.38 -11.43 -2.14
N LYS A 424 13.71 -11.46 -0.84
CA LYS A 424 14.81 -12.26 -0.27
C LYS A 424 16.14 -12.00 -0.97
N GLU A 425 16.37 -10.75 -1.35
CA GLU A 425 17.67 -10.34 -1.90
C GLU A 425 18.71 -10.52 -0.79
N ARG A 426 19.73 -11.37 -1.04
CA ARG A 426 20.75 -11.66 -0.03
C ARG A 426 21.64 -10.44 0.15
N LEU A 427 21.69 -9.92 1.38
CA LEU A 427 22.56 -8.81 1.79
C LEU A 427 24.06 -9.17 1.81
N GLU A 428 24.41 -10.46 1.71
CA GLU A 428 25.77 -10.92 2.00
C GLU A 428 26.75 -10.69 0.83
N GLY A 429 27.75 -9.83 1.07
CA GLY A 429 29.04 -9.83 0.39
C GLY A 429 29.08 -9.24 -1.02
N GLN A 430 27.99 -8.64 -1.51
CA GLN A 430 27.97 -8.03 -2.82
C GLN A 430 28.32 -6.54 -2.77
N ILE A 431 29.45 -6.21 -3.38
CA ILE A 431 29.91 -4.84 -3.54
C ILE A 431 28.94 -4.13 -4.49
N CYS A 432 28.18 -3.18 -3.97
CA CYS A 432 27.42 -2.24 -4.78
C CYS A 432 28.42 -1.30 -5.45
N ASP A 433 28.62 -1.44 -6.76
CA ASP A 433 29.47 -0.52 -7.50
C ASP A 433 28.88 0.89 -7.40
N ALA A 434 29.58 1.77 -6.68
CA ALA A 434 29.19 3.15 -6.46
C ALA A 434 29.06 3.93 -7.79
N MET A 435 29.86 3.57 -8.81
CA MET A 435 29.88 4.23 -10.11
C MET A 435 28.84 3.67 -11.09
N SER A 436 28.34 2.46 -10.88
CA SER A 436 27.27 1.92 -11.71
C SER A 436 25.98 2.73 -11.52
N TYR A 437 25.49 3.35 -12.57
CA TYR A 437 24.14 3.91 -12.59
C TYR A 437 23.48 3.58 -13.92
N PRO A 438 22.19 3.22 -13.91
CA PRO A 438 21.33 2.95 -12.74
C PRO A 438 21.67 1.65 -12.02
N LYS A 439 21.13 1.44 -10.81
CA LYS A 439 21.52 0.33 -9.95
C LYS A 439 20.80 -0.96 -10.36
N PRO A 440 21.51 -2.07 -10.64
CA PRO A 440 20.88 -3.33 -11.04
C PRO A 440 20.13 -4.03 -9.90
N LYS A 441 20.33 -3.57 -8.66
CA LYS A 441 19.84 -4.19 -7.43
C LYS A 441 19.18 -3.15 -6.54
N ALA A 442 18.06 -3.52 -5.92
CA ALA A 442 17.30 -2.60 -5.10
C ALA A 442 18.05 -2.19 -3.84
N GLN A 443 18.83 -3.09 -3.25
CA GLN A 443 19.67 -2.75 -2.10
C GLN A 443 20.74 -1.69 -2.44
N CYS A 444 21.21 -1.64 -3.69
CA CYS A 444 22.26 -0.72 -4.10
C CYS A 444 21.77 0.70 -4.38
N SER A 445 20.46 0.91 -4.48
CA SER A 445 19.84 2.24 -4.55
C SER A 445 19.41 2.79 -3.18
N LEU A 446 19.65 2.04 -2.09
CA LEU A 446 19.33 2.43 -0.73
C LEU A 446 20.56 3.03 -0.04
N GLY A 447 20.61 4.35 0.03
CA GLY A 447 21.55 5.07 0.89
C GLY A 447 21.09 5.16 2.33
N ARG A 448 21.89 5.86 3.15
CA ARG A 448 21.55 6.18 4.54
C ARG A 448 20.14 6.78 4.65
N ILE A 449 19.82 7.78 3.82
CA ILE A 449 18.52 8.45 3.82
C ILE A 449 17.39 7.49 3.41
N GLY A 450 17.63 6.61 2.43
CA GLY A 450 16.64 5.60 2.02
C GLY A 450 16.23 4.67 3.16
N TYR A 451 17.19 4.15 3.93
CA TYR A 451 16.90 3.33 5.11
C TYR A 451 16.15 4.10 6.19
N ILE A 452 16.54 5.36 6.47
CA ILE A 452 15.85 6.22 7.44
C ILE A 452 14.39 6.44 7.06
N ILE A 453 14.12 6.76 5.80
CA ILE A 453 12.75 6.92 5.29
C ILE A 453 11.94 5.64 5.51
N SER A 454 12.52 4.49 5.18
CA SER A 454 11.87 3.20 5.38
C SER A 454 11.57 2.91 6.84
N MET A 455 12.48 3.23 7.75
CA MET A 455 12.27 3.10 9.18
C MET A 455 11.14 4.01 9.67
N ILE A 456 11.09 5.26 9.23
CA ILE A 456 10.05 6.23 9.58
C ILE A 456 8.66 5.74 9.15
N GLU A 457 8.51 5.25 7.91
CA GLU A 457 7.22 4.72 7.45
C GLU A 457 6.79 3.47 8.22
N ASN A 458 7.71 2.53 8.50
CA ASN A 458 7.41 1.35 9.31
C ASN A 458 7.04 1.72 10.75
N LEU A 459 7.63 2.77 11.32
CA LEU A 459 7.22 3.28 12.62
C LEU A 459 5.79 3.83 12.59
N GLY A 460 5.39 4.54 11.53
CA GLY A 460 4.01 4.99 11.35
C GLY A 460 3.00 3.84 11.43
N PHE A 461 3.33 2.67 10.88
CA PHE A 461 2.51 1.45 11.01
C PHE A 461 2.51 0.87 12.41
N LEU A 462 3.69 0.74 13.04
CA LEU A 462 3.79 0.25 14.41
C LEU A 462 2.93 1.11 15.34
N MET A 463 2.99 2.43 15.21
CA MET A 463 2.13 3.35 15.94
C MET A 463 0.64 3.08 15.68
N ARG A 464 0.20 3.03 14.41
CA ARG A 464 -1.21 2.76 14.06
C ARG A 464 -1.70 1.48 14.72
N PHE A 465 -1.00 0.36 14.51
CA PHE A 465 -1.48 -0.93 14.98
C PHE A 465 -1.37 -1.08 16.50
N ARG A 466 -0.38 -0.42 17.14
CA ARG A 466 -0.33 -0.32 18.60
C ARG A 466 -1.57 0.37 19.15
N LEU A 467 -1.90 1.54 18.61
CA LEU A 467 -3.09 2.31 19.01
C LEU A 467 -4.39 1.54 18.77
N THR A 468 -4.52 0.86 17.63
CA THR A 468 -5.77 0.18 17.26
C THR A 468 -5.98 -1.17 17.96
N TYR A 469 -4.92 -1.98 18.11
CA TYR A 469 -5.05 -3.40 18.48
C TYR A 469 -4.39 -3.77 19.80
N CYS A 470 -3.35 -3.07 20.24
CA CYS A 470 -2.53 -3.55 21.37
C CYS A 470 -3.04 -3.11 22.75
N TYR A 471 -3.97 -2.16 22.82
CA TYR A 471 -4.60 -1.74 24.09
C TYR A 471 -5.82 -2.59 24.49
N SER A 472 -6.32 -3.43 23.59
CA SER A 472 -7.54 -4.22 23.80
C SER A 472 -7.21 -5.72 23.89
N ARG A 473 -7.60 -6.38 25.00
CA ARG A 473 -7.26 -7.80 25.24
C ARG A 473 -7.83 -8.74 24.17
N ASP A 474 -8.99 -8.42 23.61
CA ASP A 474 -9.68 -9.17 22.55
C ASP A 474 -8.98 -9.09 21.18
N LYS A 475 -8.02 -8.18 20.99
CA LYS A 475 -7.31 -7.97 19.72
C LYS A 475 -5.83 -8.35 19.77
N LYS A 476 -5.41 -9.10 20.80
CA LYS A 476 -4.01 -9.51 21.01
C LYS A 476 -3.39 -10.18 19.79
N ASP A 477 -4.08 -11.15 19.18
CA ASP A 477 -3.53 -11.88 18.02
C ASP A 477 -3.31 -10.96 16.82
N LYS A 478 -4.22 -9.99 16.60
CA LYS A 478 -4.06 -8.97 15.56
C LYS A 478 -2.90 -8.03 15.87
N CYS A 479 -2.76 -7.61 17.13
CA CYS A 479 -1.60 -6.82 17.59
C CYS A 479 -0.30 -7.58 17.31
N ASP A 480 -0.15 -8.80 17.81
CA ASP A 480 1.06 -9.63 17.67
C ASP A 480 1.39 -9.86 16.18
N SER A 481 0.39 -10.20 15.36
CA SER A 481 0.56 -10.38 13.91
C SER A 481 1.09 -9.11 13.23
N LYS A 482 0.57 -7.93 13.58
CA LYS A 482 1.01 -6.67 12.98
C LYS A 482 2.38 -6.25 13.50
N ILE A 483 2.66 -6.37 14.80
CA ILE A 483 3.99 -6.08 15.35
C ILE A 483 5.05 -6.99 14.71
N ASN A 484 4.80 -8.29 14.62
CA ASN A 484 5.69 -9.24 13.96
C ASN A 484 5.86 -9.00 12.45
N LYS A 485 4.95 -8.24 11.82
CA LYS A 485 5.08 -7.82 10.41
C LYS A 485 5.99 -6.60 10.25
N TYR A 486 5.81 -5.56 11.06
CA TYR A 486 6.46 -4.25 10.85
C TYR A 486 7.73 -4.03 11.67
N LEU A 487 7.85 -4.64 12.87
CA LEU A 487 9.05 -4.49 13.70
C LEU A 487 10.30 -5.10 13.04
N PRO A 488 10.25 -6.30 12.43
CA PRO A 488 11.42 -6.83 11.71
C PRO A 488 11.83 -5.95 10.52
N ARG A 489 10.87 -5.30 9.84
CA ARG A 489 11.17 -4.36 8.73
C ARG A 489 11.89 -3.12 9.25
N PHE A 490 11.45 -2.60 10.39
CA PHE A 490 12.13 -1.49 11.06
C PHE A 490 13.57 -1.87 11.46
N ILE A 491 13.75 -3.02 12.11
CA ILE A 491 15.07 -3.52 12.54
C ILE A 491 15.99 -3.75 11.33
N SER A 492 15.46 -4.33 10.24
CA SER A 492 16.21 -4.49 8.98
C SER A 492 16.72 -3.15 8.45
N GLY A 493 15.92 -2.09 8.56
CA GLY A 493 16.33 -0.75 8.16
C GLY A 493 17.47 -0.20 9.02
N LEU A 494 17.41 -0.43 10.34
CA LEU A 494 18.47 -0.05 11.27
C LEU A 494 19.78 -0.80 10.95
N LEU A 495 19.69 -2.10 10.65
CA LEU A 495 20.84 -2.91 10.24
C LEU A 495 21.45 -2.42 8.94
N GLY A 496 20.62 -2.11 7.93
CA GLY A 496 21.05 -1.51 6.68
C GLY A 496 21.80 -0.19 6.91
N LEU A 497 21.24 0.69 7.75
CA LEU A 497 21.87 1.95 8.14
C LEU A 497 23.26 1.76 8.77
N ASN A 498 23.39 0.82 9.71
CA ASN A 498 24.65 0.54 10.40
C ASN A 498 25.70 -0.08 9.48
N SER A 499 25.29 -0.97 8.57
CA SER A 499 26.20 -1.60 7.60
C SER A 499 26.89 -0.57 6.70
N ILE A 500 26.16 0.47 6.28
CA ILE A 500 26.72 1.59 5.49
C ILE A 500 27.76 2.38 6.30
N GLN A 501 27.53 2.58 7.59
CA GLN A 501 28.48 3.30 8.46
C GLN A 501 29.78 2.51 8.60
N ILE A 502 29.69 1.19 8.75
CA ILE A 502 30.84 0.30 8.87
C ILE A 502 31.64 0.25 7.56
N GLU A 503 30.97 0.19 6.42
CA GLU A 503 31.65 0.21 5.11
C GLU A 503 32.42 1.52 4.91
N LYS A 504 31.79 2.68 5.20
CA LYS A 504 32.48 3.98 5.14
C LYS A 504 33.69 4.03 6.07
N TYR A 505 33.53 3.52 7.30
CA TYR A 505 34.63 3.46 8.27
C TYR A 505 35.78 2.59 7.75
N ASN A 506 35.49 1.38 7.25
CA ASN A 506 36.50 0.46 6.73
C ASN A 506 37.20 0.99 5.47
N ASN A 507 36.51 1.76 4.64
CA ASN A 507 37.10 2.41 3.47
C ASN A 507 38.03 3.57 3.83
N ILE A 508 37.76 4.29 4.94
CA ILE A 508 38.58 5.42 5.40
C ILE A 508 39.79 4.96 6.24
N TYR A 509 39.61 3.95 7.08
CA TYR A 509 40.59 3.55 8.10
C TYR A 509 41.25 2.18 7.84
N GLY A 510 41.01 1.59 6.66
CA GLY A 510 41.38 0.21 6.37
C GLY A 510 40.48 -0.81 7.09
N LYS A 511 40.61 -2.10 6.75
CA LYS A 511 39.87 -3.19 7.42
C LYS A 511 40.29 -3.30 8.89
N HIS A 512 39.75 -2.44 9.73
CA HIS A 512 39.83 -2.57 11.18
C HIS A 512 38.74 -3.57 11.62
N PRO A 513 39.00 -4.45 12.60
CA PRO A 513 37.98 -5.35 13.15
C PRO A 513 36.98 -4.55 14.00
N PHE A 514 36.16 -3.71 13.35
CA PHE A 514 34.95 -3.21 13.97
C PHE A 514 34.00 -4.39 14.11
N ASN A 515 33.78 -4.76 15.36
CA ASN A 515 33.43 -6.11 15.77
C ASN A 515 31.98 -6.44 15.36
N ILE A 516 31.80 -7.41 14.46
CA ILE A 516 30.52 -8.04 14.14
C ILE A 516 29.80 -8.51 15.41
N ASP A 517 30.54 -8.84 16.48
CA ASP A 517 29.96 -9.16 17.79
C ASP A 517 29.23 -7.99 18.45
N ILE A 518 29.55 -6.72 18.15
CA ILE A 518 28.81 -5.57 18.71
C ILE A 518 27.46 -5.43 18.01
N ILE A 519 27.38 -5.65 16.69
CA ILE A 519 26.10 -5.68 15.96
C ILE A 519 25.27 -6.89 16.40
N ASN A 520 25.90 -8.05 16.59
CA ASN A 520 25.21 -9.25 17.07
C ASN A 520 24.76 -9.12 18.53
N LYS A 521 25.56 -8.48 19.40
CA LYS A 521 25.17 -8.16 20.79
C LYS A 521 24.11 -7.05 20.87
N LEU A 522 24.15 -6.06 19.99
CA LEU A 522 23.08 -5.07 19.83
C LEU A 522 21.80 -5.74 19.33
N ASN A 523 21.89 -6.68 18.37
CA ASN A 523 20.76 -7.48 17.90
C ASN A 523 20.11 -8.28 19.03
N GLU A 524 20.88 -9.02 19.84
CA GLU A 524 20.29 -9.82 20.90
C GLU A 524 19.82 -8.99 22.10
N SER A 525 20.63 -8.02 22.57
CA SER A 525 20.26 -7.15 23.69
C SER A 525 19.09 -6.25 23.34
N GLN A 526 19.14 -5.51 22.22
CA GLN A 526 18.07 -4.56 21.89
C GLN A 526 16.79 -5.29 21.51
N ILE A 527 16.83 -6.41 20.76
CA ILE A 527 15.60 -7.18 20.47
C ILE A 527 15.01 -7.73 21.76
N LYS A 528 15.84 -8.20 22.71
CA LYS A 528 15.37 -8.70 24.01
C LYS A 528 14.84 -7.57 24.90
N ASP A 529 15.53 -6.44 24.99
CA ASP A 529 15.12 -5.24 25.72
C ASP A 529 13.85 -4.63 25.13
N TYR A 530 13.69 -4.60 23.81
CA TYR A 530 12.44 -4.21 23.17
C TYR A 530 11.33 -5.20 23.49
N THR A 531 11.56 -6.50 23.31
CA THR A 531 10.57 -7.54 23.61
C THR A 531 10.16 -7.51 25.08
N GLU A 532 11.06 -7.18 25.99
CA GLU A 532 10.85 -7.11 27.43
C GLU A 532 10.19 -5.79 27.87
N MET A 533 10.60 -4.65 27.29
CA MET A 533 9.91 -3.36 27.43
C MET A 533 8.47 -3.45 26.92
N TYR A 534 8.23 -4.10 25.78
CA TYR A 534 6.88 -4.32 25.24
C TYR A 534 6.05 -5.25 26.15
N LYS A 535 6.64 -6.28 26.75
CA LYS A 535 5.95 -7.10 27.77
C LYS A 535 5.57 -6.28 29.00
N ASN A 536 6.44 -5.38 29.44
CA ASN A 536 6.21 -4.53 30.61
C ASN A 536 5.14 -3.45 30.38
N ASP A 537 5.14 -2.81 29.20
CA ASP A 537 4.09 -1.85 28.79
C ASP A 537 2.71 -2.51 28.70
N ILE A 538 2.64 -3.74 28.16
CA ILE A 538 1.40 -4.53 28.11
C ILE A 538 0.90 -4.82 29.53
N ASN A 539 1.80 -5.21 30.44
CA ASN A 539 1.45 -5.49 31.84
C ASN A 539 0.98 -4.22 32.58
N GLN A 540 1.60 -3.06 32.35
CA GLN A 540 1.18 -1.80 32.94
C GLN A 540 -0.19 -1.33 32.40
N ALA A 541 -0.41 -1.33 31.09
CA ALA A 541 -1.69 -0.95 30.49
C ALA A 541 -2.84 -1.86 30.97
N THR A 542 -2.54 -3.15 31.17
CA THR A 542 -3.47 -4.14 31.74
C THR A 542 -3.87 -3.82 33.18
N THR A 543 -2.96 -3.21 33.94
CA THR A 543 -3.16 -2.82 35.36
C THR A 543 -3.94 -1.51 35.47
N THR A 544 -3.68 -0.53 34.60
CA THR A 544 -4.38 0.77 34.59
C THR A 544 -5.86 0.66 34.16
N VAL A 545 -6.20 -0.23 33.22
CA VAL A 545 -7.60 -0.50 32.81
C VAL A 545 -8.40 -1.18 33.92
N GLN A 546 -7.76 -1.98 34.78
CA GLN A 546 -8.41 -2.58 35.96
C GLN A 546 -8.65 -1.57 37.10
N GLN A 547 -7.91 -0.46 37.13
CA GLN A 547 -8.03 0.57 38.17
C GLN A 547 -8.97 1.72 37.81
N THR A 548 -9.28 1.92 36.52
CA THR A 548 -10.08 3.08 36.04
C THR A 548 -11.55 2.78 35.75
N ILE A 549 -12.01 1.54 35.88
CA ILE A 549 -13.44 1.19 35.76
C ILE A 549 -13.98 0.79 37.15
N PRO A 550 -14.53 1.72 37.94
CA PRO A 550 -15.35 1.34 39.08
C PRO A 550 -16.66 0.77 38.55
N ILE A 551 -16.81 -0.55 38.62
CA ILE A 551 -18.10 -1.23 38.41
C ILE A 551 -19.04 -0.80 39.55
N LYS A 552 -19.80 0.29 39.34
CA LYS A 552 -20.94 0.62 40.19
C LYS A 552 -22.09 -0.32 39.83
N SER A 553 -22.23 -1.41 40.57
CA SER A 553 -23.44 -2.23 40.58
C SER A 553 -24.53 -1.50 41.38
N ASN A 554 -25.35 -0.67 40.70
CA ASN A 554 -26.64 -0.24 41.23
C ASN A 554 -27.74 -0.80 40.33
N VAL A 555 -28.29 -1.94 40.72
CA VAL A 555 -29.53 -2.51 40.16
C VAL A 555 -30.69 -1.92 40.95
N GLY A 556 -31.26 -0.83 40.43
CA GLY A 556 -32.60 -0.36 40.80
C GLY A 556 -33.57 -0.84 39.73
N GLY A 557 -34.44 -1.78 40.10
CA GLY A 557 -35.39 -2.39 39.18
C GLY A 557 -36.56 -1.46 38.84
N THR A 558 -37.06 -1.60 37.61
CA THR A 558 -38.48 -1.41 37.29
C THR A 558 -38.90 -2.44 36.25
N ASN A 559 -40.00 -3.10 36.56
CA ASN A 559 -40.64 -4.13 35.74
C ASN A 559 -41.19 -3.55 34.44
N SER A 560 -40.96 -4.23 33.32
CA SER A 560 -41.96 -4.28 32.25
C SER A 560 -42.01 -5.68 31.63
N THR A 561 -43.19 -6.25 31.75
CA THR A 561 -43.60 -7.55 31.24
C THR A 561 -43.73 -7.51 29.72
N HIS A 562 -42.99 -8.36 28.99
CA HIS A 562 -43.50 -8.91 27.73
C HIS A 562 -43.00 -10.33 27.43
N LYS A 563 -43.97 -11.11 26.94
CA LYS A 563 -44.04 -12.55 26.65
C LYS A 563 -42.77 -13.16 26.02
N ARG A 564 -42.25 -14.21 26.68
CA ARG A 564 -41.35 -15.20 26.06
C ARG A 564 -42.19 -16.27 25.33
N MET A 565 -41.98 -16.40 24.03
CA MET A 565 -42.29 -17.64 23.30
C MET A 565 -41.18 -18.67 23.56
N ASN A 566 -41.60 -19.90 23.88
CA ASN A 566 -40.72 -21.05 24.07
C ASN A 566 -40.10 -21.47 22.74
N VAL A 567 -38.78 -21.36 22.62
CA VAL A 567 -37.99 -22.07 21.59
C VAL A 567 -37.23 -23.20 22.27
N MET A 568 -37.51 -24.42 21.84
CA MET A 568 -36.87 -25.66 22.29
C MET A 568 -35.34 -25.57 22.13
N LYS A 569 -34.62 -25.76 23.24
CA LYS A 569 -33.18 -26.04 23.24
C LYS A 569 -32.94 -27.47 22.78
N ILE A 570 -32.42 -27.65 21.56
CA ILE A 570 -31.78 -28.91 21.15
C ILE A 570 -30.39 -28.95 21.82
N LYS A 571 -30.22 -29.83 22.81
CA LYS A 571 -28.92 -30.15 23.40
C LYS A 571 -28.07 -30.91 22.38
N ARG A 572 -27.02 -30.28 21.83
CA ARG A 572 -25.94 -31.01 21.15
C ARG A 572 -25.00 -31.61 22.21
N LYS A 573 -24.98 -32.94 22.27
CA LYS A 573 -24.00 -33.73 23.02
C LYS A 573 -22.61 -33.56 22.39
N ASN A 574 -21.64 -33.20 23.22
CA ASN A 574 -20.22 -33.35 22.92
C ASN A 574 -19.87 -34.82 22.76
N ASN A 575 -19.33 -35.21 21.61
CA ASN A 575 -18.57 -36.46 21.47
C ASN A 575 -17.14 -36.11 21.02
N LYS A 576 -16.23 -36.12 22.00
CA LYS A 576 -14.80 -36.35 21.79
C LYS A 576 -14.60 -37.85 21.58
N THR A 577 -14.10 -38.28 20.42
CA THR A 577 -13.30 -39.50 20.33
C THR A 577 -12.31 -39.43 19.16
N ILE A 578 -11.04 -39.28 19.54
CA ILE A 578 -9.82 -39.89 19.00
C ILE A 578 -9.97 -40.72 17.71
N ARG A 579 -9.14 -40.42 16.70
CA ARG A 579 -8.51 -41.46 15.87
C ARG A 579 -7.10 -41.07 15.42
N LYS A 580 -6.17 -41.98 15.75
CA LYS A 580 -4.79 -42.10 15.26
C LYS A 580 -4.77 -42.46 13.77
N HIS A 581 -3.64 -42.14 13.14
CA HIS A 581 -3.13 -42.58 11.83
C HIS A 581 -3.79 -41.99 10.58
N LEU A 582 -3.17 -40.93 10.05
CA LEU A 582 -2.34 -40.96 8.84
C LEU A 582 -1.36 -39.79 8.87
#